data_AF-A0A914RAQ8-F1
#
_entry.id   AF-A0A914RAQ8-F1
#
_cell.length_a   1.000
_cell.length_b   1.000
_cell.length_c   1.000
_cell.angle_alpha   90.00
_cell.angle_beta   90.00
_cell.angle_gamma   90.00
#
_symmetry.space_group_name_H-M   'P 1'
#
loop_
_entity.id
_entity.type
_entity.pdbx_description
1 polymer ?
#
loop_
_entity_poly.entity_id
_entity_poly.type
_entity_poly.pdbx_seq_one_letter_code
_entity_poly.pdbx_strand_id
1 'polypeptide(L)'
;MKQTEIGESAFGSYVQQLFDDSLTFDDLEWLIRESRLPIIVKGIMRAEDADVAIKYGVKGIIVSNHGGRQLDFTPATVNIFSSSSHSQTLSYNSAVLSGIVFLDGGVRNGGDIFKAIALGAECVFVGRPILWGLTLAVSISQYAVFSIFERIFPLRAPHPLTSPLLYALLHSRKIIKASVSHL
;
A
#
# COMPACT_ATOMS: atom_id res chain seq x y z
N MET A 1 17.21 24.24 -20.86
CA MET A 1 16.64 23.83 -19.56
C MET A 1 15.91 25.04 -19.01
N LYS A 2 14.59 24.97 -18.73
CA LYS A 2 13.88 26.10 -18.10
C LYS A 2 14.56 26.39 -16.75
N GLN A 3 14.83 27.66 -16.48
CA GLN A 3 15.46 28.10 -15.23
C GLN A 3 14.49 27.80 -14.09
N THR A 4 14.94 27.08 -13.06
CA THR A 4 14.14 26.83 -11.86
C THR A 4 14.07 28.10 -11.01
N GLU A 5 12.91 28.36 -10.41
CA GLU A 5 12.75 29.47 -9.47
C GLU A 5 13.63 29.28 -8.22
N ILE A 6 13.95 30.38 -7.54
CA ILE A 6 14.79 30.35 -6.32
C ILE A 6 14.05 29.55 -5.25
N GLY A 7 14.63 28.41 -4.84
CA GLY A 7 14.06 27.51 -3.83
C GLY A 7 13.50 26.20 -4.39
N GLU A 8 13.40 26.06 -5.72
CA GLU A 8 12.99 24.80 -6.34
C GLU A 8 14.17 23.84 -6.55
N SER A 9 13.90 22.54 -6.37
CA SER A 9 14.86 21.50 -6.73
C SER A 9 14.86 21.29 -8.23
N ALA A 10 15.98 21.57 -8.90
CA ALA A 10 16.17 21.31 -10.33
C ALA A 10 15.85 19.84 -10.72
N PHE A 11 16.14 18.90 -9.82
CA PHE A 11 15.75 17.50 -10.00
C PHE A 11 14.24 17.30 -9.89
N GLY A 12 13.59 17.93 -8.91
CA GLY A 12 12.14 17.90 -8.75
C GLY A 12 11.41 18.42 -9.99
N SER A 13 11.82 19.59 -10.49
CA SER A 13 11.22 20.19 -11.69
C SER A 13 11.46 19.36 -12.96
N TYR A 14 12.60 18.66 -13.05
CA TYR A 14 12.85 17.71 -14.15
C TYR A 14 11.94 16.49 -14.07
N VAL A 15 11.84 15.85 -12.90
CA VAL A 15 10.95 14.68 -12.72
C VAL A 15 9.50 15.05 -12.98
N GLN A 16 9.08 16.26 -12.62
CA GLN A 16 7.71 16.72 -12.85
C GLN A 16 7.37 16.83 -14.34
N GLN A 17 8.34 17.12 -15.20
CA GLN A 17 8.15 17.14 -16.66
C GLN A 17 8.02 15.74 -17.27
N LEU A 18 8.33 14.68 -16.52
CA LEU A 18 8.19 13.30 -16.96
C LEU A 18 6.80 12.72 -16.66
N PHE A 19 5.99 13.40 -15.84
CA PHE A 19 4.63 12.95 -15.56
C PHE A 19 3.69 13.43 -16.66
N ASP A 20 2.94 12.48 -17.21
CA ASP A 20 1.82 12.74 -18.12
C ASP A 20 0.53 12.77 -17.30
N ASP A 21 -0.11 13.94 -17.22
CA ASP A 21 -1.37 14.15 -16.50
C ASP A 21 -2.61 13.80 -17.33
N SER A 22 -2.40 13.41 -18.60
CA SER A 22 -3.47 12.95 -19.50
C SER A 22 -3.72 11.44 -19.42
N LEU A 23 -2.96 10.72 -18.59
CA LEU A 23 -3.09 9.26 -18.43
C LEU A 23 -4.50 8.83 -18.02
N THR A 24 -4.97 7.79 -18.69
CA THR A 24 -6.27 7.17 -18.50
C THR A 24 -6.15 5.66 -18.28
N PHE A 25 -7.28 4.99 -18.06
CA PHE A 25 -7.30 3.53 -18.01
C PHE A 25 -7.02 2.86 -19.37
N ASP A 26 -7.13 3.58 -20.50
CA ASP A 26 -6.77 3.02 -21.80
C ASP A 26 -5.25 2.86 -21.93
N ASP A 27 -4.48 3.75 -21.29
CA ASP A 27 -3.02 3.61 -21.18
C ASP A 27 -2.62 2.41 -20.32
N LEU A 28 -3.44 2.08 -19.33
CA LEU A 28 -3.27 0.86 -18.54
C LEU A 28 -3.49 -0.40 -19.41
N GLU A 29 -4.49 -0.39 -20.30
CA GLU A 29 -4.69 -1.48 -21.27
C GLU A 29 -3.48 -1.66 -22.16
N TRP A 30 -2.97 -0.56 -22.74
CA TRP A 30 -1.77 -0.57 -23.56
C TRP A 30 -0.58 -1.15 -22.80
N LEU A 31 -0.34 -0.70 -21.55
CA LEU A 31 0.77 -1.17 -20.72
C LEU A 31 0.67 -2.66 -20.40
N ILE A 32 -0.53 -3.15 -20.09
CA ILE A 32 -0.78 -4.57 -19.84
C ILE A 32 -0.53 -5.40 -21.10
N ARG A 33 -0.92 -4.89 -22.27
CA ARG A 33 -0.71 -5.57 -23.55
C ARG A 33 0.78 -5.65 -23.93
N GLU A 34 1.55 -4.61 -23.66
CA GLU A 34 2.96 -4.53 -24.06
C GLU A 34 3.89 -5.27 -23.07
N SER A 35 3.52 -5.30 -21.79
CA SER A 35 4.35 -5.91 -20.74
C SER A 35 4.08 -7.41 -20.57
N ARG A 36 5.16 -8.18 -20.39
CA ARG A 36 5.07 -9.58 -19.92
C ARG A 36 5.07 -9.71 -18.39
N LEU A 37 5.25 -8.60 -17.68
CA LEU A 37 5.31 -8.57 -16.22
C LEU A 37 3.92 -8.37 -15.60
N PRO A 38 3.67 -8.91 -14.39
CA PRO A 38 2.49 -8.59 -13.62
C PRO A 38 2.37 -7.08 -13.38
N ILE A 39 1.30 -6.46 -13.87
CA ILE A 39 1.01 -5.05 -13.62
C ILE A 39 0.20 -4.91 -12.34
N ILE A 40 0.65 -4.01 -11.45
CA ILE A 40 -0.04 -3.66 -10.21
C ILE A 40 -0.29 -2.15 -10.23
N VAL A 41 -1.53 -1.73 -10.01
CA VAL A 41 -1.89 -0.30 -9.99
C VAL A 41 -1.78 0.24 -8.57
N LYS A 42 -0.93 1.25 -8.38
CA LYS A 42 -0.70 1.90 -7.09
C LYS A 42 -1.38 3.27 -7.06
N GLY A 43 -2.05 3.57 -5.96
CA GLY A 43 -2.73 4.86 -5.78
C GLY A 43 -4.24 4.76 -5.69
N ILE A 44 -4.79 3.54 -5.64
CA ILE A 44 -6.22 3.31 -5.55
C ILE A 44 -6.72 3.74 -4.17
N MET A 45 -7.64 4.71 -4.15
CA MET A 45 -8.23 5.24 -2.91
C MET A 45 -9.77 5.09 -2.88
N ARG A 46 -10.37 4.53 -3.95
CA ARG A 46 -11.81 4.31 -4.09
C ARG A 46 -12.10 2.91 -4.64
N ALA A 47 -13.32 2.42 -4.39
CA ALA A 47 -13.79 1.12 -4.84
C ALA A 47 -13.90 1.01 -6.35
N GLU A 48 -14.46 2.05 -6.93
CA GLU A 48 -14.82 2.10 -8.32
C GLU A 48 -13.55 1.99 -9.18
N ASP A 49 -12.48 2.67 -8.77
CA ASP A 49 -11.17 2.61 -9.44
C ASP A 49 -10.52 1.22 -9.32
N ALA A 50 -10.72 0.53 -8.19
CA ALA A 50 -10.25 -0.84 -8.01
C ALA A 50 -10.96 -1.81 -8.97
N ASP A 51 -12.28 -1.71 -9.06
CA ASP A 51 -13.09 -2.55 -9.94
C ASP A 51 -12.77 -2.30 -11.42
N VAL A 52 -12.55 -1.04 -11.79
CA VAL A 52 -12.11 -0.69 -13.15
C VAL A 52 -10.73 -1.30 -13.41
N ALA A 53 -9.72 -1.05 -12.57
CA ALA A 53 -8.37 -1.60 -12.77
C ALA A 53 -8.37 -3.13 -12.95
N ILE A 54 -9.17 -3.84 -12.17
CA ILE A 54 -9.29 -5.31 -12.26
C ILE A 54 -9.90 -5.77 -13.58
N LYS A 55 -10.91 -5.05 -14.11
CA LYS A 55 -11.50 -5.37 -15.43
C LYS A 55 -10.48 -5.26 -16.56
N TYR A 56 -9.50 -4.37 -16.44
CA TYR A 56 -8.39 -4.24 -17.40
C TYR A 56 -7.33 -5.36 -17.27
N GLY A 57 -7.43 -6.23 -16.26
CA GLY A 57 -6.60 -7.44 -16.15
C GLY A 57 -5.31 -7.27 -15.32
N VAL A 58 -5.23 -6.24 -14.48
CA VAL A 58 -4.11 -6.05 -13.54
C VAL A 58 -4.01 -7.26 -12.59
N LYS A 59 -2.80 -7.54 -12.11
CA LYS A 59 -2.53 -8.65 -11.18
C LYS A 59 -2.68 -8.26 -9.72
N GLY A 60 -2.81 -6.97 -9.45
CA GLY A 60 -3.14 -6.47 -8.13
C GLY A 60 -3.28 -4.96 -8.08
N ILE A 61 -3.61 -4.47 -6.90
CA ILE A 61 -3.71 -3.04 -6.60
C ILE A 61 -2.99 -2.72 -5.30
N ILE A 62 -2.53 -1.47 -5.16
CA ILE A 62 -2.00 -0.95 -3.90
C ILE A 62 -2.87 0.23 -3.47
N VAL A 63 -3.54 0.06 -2.33
CA VAL A 63 -4.22 1.15 -1.63
C VAL A 63 -3.16 2.10 -1.07
N SER A 64 -3.12 3.31 -1.61
CA SER A 64 -2.05 4.27 -1.35
C SER A 64 -2.48 5.69 -1.62
N ASN A 65 -2.24 6.60 -0.67
CA ASN A 65 -2.30 8.05 -0.90
C ASN A 65 -0.89 8.65 -1.10
N HIS A 66 0.06 7.83 -1.59
CA HIS A 66 1.46 8.20 -1.78
C HIS A 66 2.16 8.63 -0.48
N GLY A 67 1.71 8.09 0.66
CA GLY A 67 2.18 8.51 1.98
C GLY A 67 1.77 9.95 2.32
N GLY A 68 0.57 10.38 1.90
CA GLY A 68 0.00 11.71 2.20
C GLY A 68 0.74 12.86 1.53
N ARG A 69 1.23 12.67 0.29
CA ARG A 69 2.08 13.65 -0.42
C ARG A 69 1.46 14.20 -1.70
N GLN A 70 0.30 13.69 -2.11
CA GLN A 70 -0.35 14.08 -3.36
C GLN A 70 -1.57 14.96 -3.07
N LEU A 71 -2.69 14.36 -2.65
CA LEU A 71 -3.90 15.08 -2.27
C LEU A 71 -4.05 15.10 -0.74
N ASP A 72 -4.16 16.30 -0.18
CA ASP A 72 -4.45 16.49 1.25
C ASP A 72 -5.92 16.14 1.56
N PHE A 73 -6.23 15.89 2.84
CA PHE A 73 -7.54 15.44 3.33
C PHE A 73 -8.01 14.08 2.79
N THR A 74 -7.12 13.31 2.15
CA THR A 74 -7.40 11.91 1.85
C THR A 74 -7.50 11.10 3.16
N PRO A 75 -8.42 10.11 3.22
CA PRO A 75 -8.50 9.24 4.39
C PRO A 75 -7.19 8.45 4.58
N ALA A 76 -6.96 7.98 5.81
CA ALA A 76 -5.90 7.01 6.06
C ALA A 76 -6.15 5.74 5.23
N THR A 77 -5.10 5.21 4.61
CA THR A 77 -5.18 4.05 3.71
C THR A 77 -5.76 2.81 4.38
N VAL A 78 -5.53 2.61 5.68
CA VAL A 78 -6.13 1.50 6.45
C VAL A 78 -7.65 1.62 6.59
N ASN A 79 -8.20 2.84 6.58
CA ASN A 79 -9.65 3.06 6.71
C ASN A 79 -10.40 2.66 5.42
N ILE A 80 -9.71 2.61 4.28
CA ILE A 80 -10.25 2.14 3.02
C ILE A 80 -10.69 0.67 3.12
N PHE A 81 -10.08 -0.13 4.01
CA PHE A 81 -10.44 -1.55 4.18
C PHE A 81 -11.56 -1.82 5.19
N SER A 82 -12.02 -0.84 5.97
CA SER A 82 -12.98 -1.09 7.07
C SER A 82 -14.43 -1.24 6.57
N SER A 83 -15.08 -2.33 6.97
CA SER A 83 -16.47 -2.65 6.66
C SER A 83 -17.53 -1.78 7.37
N SER A 84 -17.19 -1.03 8.42
CA SER A 84 -18.19 -0.35 9.30
C SER A 84 -18.62 1.05 8.85
N SER A 85 -18.00 1.63 7.82
CA SER A 85 -18.40 2.96 7.33
C SER A 85 -19.66 2.88 6.46
N HIS A 86 -20.77 3.37 7.02
CA HIS A 86 -22.14 3.36 6.49
C HIS A 86 -22.38 4.14 5.17
N SER A 87 -21.34 4.54 4.42
CA SER A 87 -21.54 5.41 3.26
C SER A 87 -20.67 5.12 2.02
N GLN A 88 -19.77 4.16 2.05
CA GLN A 88 -19.00 3.74 0.86
C GLN A 88 -18.25 2.46 1.22
N THR A 89 -19.01 1.41 1.51
CA THR A 89 -18.42 0.11 1.78
C THR A 89 -17.79 -0.40 0.49
N LEU A 90 -16.47 -0.45 0.51
CA LEU A 90 -15.70 -1.30 -0.37
C LEU A 90 -16.16 -2.75 -0.14
N SER A 91 -17.10 -3.22 -0.95
CA SER A 91 -17.30 -4.64 -1.17
C SER A 91 -16.12 -5.16 -1.99
N TYR A 92 -14.93 -5.12 -1.39
CA TYR A 92 -13.75 -5.76 -1.92
C TYR A 92 -13.96 -7.27 -2.12
N ASN A 93 -15.12 -7.85 -1.76
CA ASN A 93 -15.41 -9.24 -2.11
C ASN A 93 -15.31 -9.50 -3.62
N SER A 94 -15.67 -8.58 -4.51
CA SER A 94 -15.49 -8.80 -5.97
C SER A 94 -14.03 -8.66 -6.41
N ALA A 95 -13.35 -7.61 -5.92
CA ALA A 95 -11.96 -7.31 -6.24
C ALA A 95 -10.95 -8.30 -5.62
N VAL A 96 -11.19 -8.74 -4.39
CA VAL A 96 -10.40 -9.78 -3.67
C VAL A 96 -10.62 -11.16 -4.27
N LEU A 97 -11.82 -11.44 -4.81
CA LEU A 97 -12.04 -12.71 -5.54
C LEU A 97 -11.29 -12.75 -6.88
N SER A 98 -10.84 -11.59 -7.39
CA SER A 98 -10.26 -11.46 -8.73
C SER A 98 -8.78 -11.02 -8.75
N GLY A 99 -8.23 -10.46 -7.66
CA GLY A 99 -6.88 -9.90 -7.63
C GLY A 99 -6.29 -9.67 -6.23
N ILE A 100 -4.97 -9.48 -6.18
CA ILE A 100 -4.21 -9.29 -4.94
C ILE A 100 -4.28 -7.83 -4.50
N VAL A 101 -4.62 -7.58 -3.23
CA VAL A 101 -4.72 -6.22 -2.68
C VAL A 101 -3.58 -5.97 -1.70
N PHE A 102 -2.82 -4.91 -1.92
CA PHE A 102 -1.74 -4.46 -1.05
C PHE A 102 -2.05 -3.10 -0.43
N LEU A 103 -1.28 -2.71 0.60
CA LEU A 103 -1.42 -1.41 1.26
C LEU A 103 -0.06 -0.73 1.47
N ASP A 104 -0.03 0.60 1.34
CA ASP A 104 1.04 1.43 1.91
C ASP A 104 0.48 2.61 2.73
N GLY A 105 1.36 3.42 3.30
CA GLY A 105 0.96 4.62 4.04
C GLY A 105 0.84 4.37 5.54
N GLY A 106 1.60 5.13 6.33
CA GLY A 106 1.47 5.12 7.80
C GLY A 106 1.97 3.87 8.56
N VAL A 107 2.34 2.76 7.90
CA VAL A 107 2.83 1.54 8.58
C VAL A 107 4.16 1.76 9.30
N ARG A 108 4.20 1.60 10.63
CA ARG A 108 5.38 1.86 11.47
C ARG A 108 5.76 0.75 12.44
N ASN A 109 4.90 -0.21 12.72
CA ASN A 109 5.20 -1.32 13.63
C ASN A 109 4.43 -2.59 13.26
N GLY A 110 4.76 -3.71 13.92
CA GLY A 110 4.12 -5.01 13.65
C GLY A 110 2.59 -5.02 13.88
N GLY A 111 2.08 -4.19 14.78
CA GLY A 111 0.64 -4.04 15.01
C GLY A 111 -0.08 -3.40 13.83
N ASP A 112 0.54 -2.47 13.12
CA ASP A 112 -0.02 -1.88 11.90
C ASP A 112 -0.07 -2.92 10.77
N ILE A 113 0.97 -3.73 10.63
CA ILE A 113 1.02 -4.85 9.68
C ILE A 113 -0.13 -5.83 9.98
N PHE A 114 -0.25 -6.23 11.24
CA PHE A 114 -1.29 -7.16 11.69
C PHE A 114 -2.70 -6.64 11.37
N LYS A 115 -2.98 -5.36 11.66
CA LYS A 115 -4.27 -4.75 11.36
C LYS A 115 -4.56 -4.71 9.86
N ALA A 116 -3.58 -4.33 9.04
CA ALA A 116 -3.75 -4.28 7.59
C ALA A 116 -4.03 -5.67 6.99
N ILE A 117 -3.28 -6.70 7.41
CA ILE A 117 -3.49 -8.08 6.97
C ILE A 117 -4.84 -8.61 7.44
N ALA A 118 -5.20 -8.35 8.70
CA ALA A 118 -6.53 -8.70 9.22
C ALA A 118 -7.62 -8.09 8.33
N LEU A 119 -7.53 -6.80 8.02
CA LEU A 119 -8.51 -6.09 7.19
C LEU A 119 -8.52 -6.52 5.71
N GLY A 120 -7.61 -7.40 5.29
CA GLY A 120 -7.66 -8.06 3.98
C GLY A 120 -6.57 -7.66 3.00
N ALA A 121 -5.53 -6.93 3.44
CA ALA A 121 -4.32 -6.75 2.63
C ALA A 121 -3.48 -8.03 2.62
N GLU A 122 -2.95 -8.42 1.44
CA GLU A 122 -2.03 -9.54 1.29
C GLU A 122 -0.65 -9.20 1.88
N CYS A 123 -0.18 -7.98 1.63
CA CYS A 123 1.06 -7.46 2.20
C CYS A 123 1.02 -5.93 2.33
N VAL A 124 2.02 -5.39 3.03
CA VAL A 124 2.18 -3.96 3.22
C VAL A 124 3.54 -3.47 2.72
N PHE A 125 3.57 -2.26 2.18
CA PHE A 125 4.80 -1.58 1.73
C PHE A 125 5.18 -0.46 2.70
N VAL A 126 6.49 -0.32 2.93
CA VAL A 126 7.06 0.64 3.88
C VAL A 126 7.99 1.61 3.14
N GLY A 127 7.67 2.91 3.21
CA GLY A 127 8.47 3.97 2.59
C GLY A 127 9.44 4.64 3.58
N ARG A 128 9.01 5.73 4.22
CA ARG A 128 9.88 6.59 5.06
C ARG A 128 10.71 5.85 6.12
N PRO A 129 10.21 4.85 6.86
CA PRO A 129 11.04 4.12 7.82
C PRO A 129 12.31 3.50 7.21
N ILE A 130 12.25 3.04 5.95
CA ILE A 130 13.42 2.54 5.23
C ILE A 130 14.42 3.68 4.97
N LEU A 131 13.93 4.83 4.50
CA LEU A 131 14.76 6.01 4.25
C LEU A 131 15.42 6.52 5.54
N TRP A 132 14.68 6.59 6.65
CA TRP A 132 15.22 6.99 7.95
C TRP A 132 16.32 6.03 8.40
N GLY A 133 16.10 4.72 8.23
CA GLY A 133 17.13 3.73 8.53
C GLY A 133 18.38 3.90 7.69
N LEU A 134 18.24 4.18 6.39
CA LEU A 134 19.35 4.47 5.49
C LEU A 134 20.14 5.72 5.92
N THR A 135 19.46 6.79 6.36
CA THR A 135 20.15 8.02 6.81
C THR A 135 20.98 7.82 8.06
N LEU A 136 20.61 6.87 8.92
CA LEU A 136 21.34 6.56 10.15
C LEU A 136 22.47 5.55 9.91
N ALA A 137 22.35 4.70 8.89
CA ALA A 137 23.31 3.66 8.54
C ALA A 137 24.26 4.11 7.42
N VAL A 138 25.05 5.15 7.66
CA VAL A 138 25.96 5.73 6.64
C VAL A 138 27.10 4.77 6.24
N SER A 139 27.30 3.65 6.95
CA SER A 139 28.47 2.77 6.73
C SER A 139 28.21 1.25 6.77
N ILE A 140 26.97 0.77 6.82
CA ILE A 140 26.73 -0.68 6.98
C ILE A 140 25.72 -1.17 5.94
N SER A 141 26.25 -1.96 5.00
CA SER A 141 25.65 -3.09 4.26
C SER A 141 24.13 -3.26 4.30
N GLN A 142 23.52 -3.66 3.16
CA GLN A 142 22.13 -4.13 2.98
C GLN A 142 21.43 -4.82 4.18
N TYR A 143 22.18 -5.50 5.05
CA TYR A 143 21.69 -6.07 6.33
C TYR A 143 21.20 -5.05 7.36
N ALA A 144 21.63 -3.77 7.30
CA ALA A 144 21.19 -2.74 8.22
C ALA A 144 19.69 -2.43 8.05
N VAL A 145 19.21 -2.33 6.81
CA VAL A 145 17.78 -2.11 6.51
C VAL A 145 16.93 -3.26 7.04
N PHE A 146 17.37 -4.51 6.84
CA PHE A 146 16.70 -5.68 7.39
C PHE A 146 16.73 -5.71 8.92
N SER A 147 17.84 -5.33 9.56
CA SER A 147 17.92 -5.28 11.03
C SER A 147 17.06 -4.18 11.65
N ILE A 148 16.90 -3.06 10.94
CA ILE A 148 15.96 -1.99 11.30
C ILE A 148 14.52 -2.49 11.09
N PHE A 149 14.27 -3.23 10.02
CA PHE A 149 12.98 -3.88 9.81
C PHE A 149 12.65 -4.86 10.94
N GLU A 150 13.56 -5.74 11.35
CA GLU A 150 13.38 -6.67 12.48
C GLU A 150 13.24 -5.95 13.83
N ARG A 151 13.89 -4.79 14.02
CA ARG A 151 13.76 -3.96 15.23
C ARG A 151 12.44 -3.19 15.30
N ILE A 152 11.98 -2.66 14.17
CA ILE A 152 10.75 -1.88 14.05
C ILE A 152 9.52 -2.81 13.96
N PHE A 153 9.70 -3.96 13.33
CA PHE A 153 8.73 -5.02 13.11
C PHE A 153 9.28 -6.33 13.69
N PRO A 154 9.34 -6.50 15.02
CA PRO A 154 9.77 -7.74 15.62
C PRO A 154 8.75 -8.84 15.32
N LEU A 155 8.95 -9.59 14.23
CA LEU A 155 8.23 -10.82 13.94
C LEU A 155 8.65 -11.96 14.90
N ARG A 156 9.70 -11.73 15.69
CA ARG A 156 10.37 -12.68 16.59
C ARG A 156 10.12 -12.46 18.08
N ALA A 157 9.03 -11.79 18.46
CA ALA A 157 8.52 -11.99 19.81
C ALA A 157 7.80 -13.36 19.86
N PRO A 158 8.03 -14.22 20.86
CA PRO A 158 7.16 -15.36 21.14
C PRO A 158 5.84 -14.81 21.69
N HIS A 159 5.08 -14.15 20.82
CA HIS A 159 3.75 -13.67 21.07
C HIS A 159 2.81 -14.66 20.36
N PRO A 160 1.66 -15.04 20.94
CA PRO A 160 0.70 -15.94 20.28
C PRO A 160 0.20 -15.44 18.91
N LEU A 161 0.62 -14.23 18.49
CA LEU A 161 0.24 -13.56 17.26
C LEU A 161 1.11 -13.86 16.03
N THR A 162 2.20 -14.63 16.16
CA THR A 162 3.15 -14.89 15.05
C THR A 162 3.15 -16.34 14.55
N SER A 163 2.19 -17.17 14.99
CA SER A 163 2.11 -18.56 14.51
C SER A 163 1.60 -18.64 13.06
N PRO A 164 2.08 -19.60 12.25
CA PRO A 164 1.52 -19.89 10.93
C PRO A 164 0.01 -20.18 10.96
N LEU A 165 -0.47 -20.75 12.08
CA LEU A 165 -1.89 -20.97 12.35
C LEU A 165 -2.66 -19.64 12.47
N LEU A 166 -2.09 -18.63 13.11
CA LEU A 166 -2.74 -17.32 13.17
C LEU A 166 -2.71 -16.61 11.82
N TYR A 167 -1.62 -16.72 11.06
CA TYR A 167 -1.57 -16.21 9.69
C TYR A 167 -2.68 -16.83 8.83
N ALA A 168 -2.84 -18.16 8.88
CA ALA A 168 -3.92 -18.88 8.21
C ALA A 168 -5.32 -18.48 8.73
N LEU A 169 -5.47 -18.24 10.05
CA LEU A 169 -6.73 -17.80 10.64
C LEU A 169 -7.10 -16.35 10.25
N LEU A 170 -6.14 -15.45 10.14
CA LEU A 170 -6.33 -14.08 9.63
C LEU A 170 -6.77 -14.12 8.16
N HIS A 171 -6.08 -14.92 7.34
CA HIS A 171 -6.45 -15.13 5.94
C HIS A 171 -7.82 -15.82 5.78
N SER A 172 -8.22 -16.66 6.75
CA SER A 172 -9.54 -17.29 6.77
C SER A 172 -10.69 -16.33 7.09
N ARG A 173 -10.41 -15.06 7.42
CA ARG A 173 -11.39 -14.01 7.78
C ARG A 173 -12.31 -14.35 8.95
N LYS A 174 -12.04 -15.42 9.71
CA LYS A 174 -12.91 -15.90 10.81
C LYS A 174 -12.78 -15.08 12.10
N ILE A 175 -11.68 -14.35 12.30
CA ILE A 175 -11.40 -13.64 13.56
C ILE A 175 -12.12 -12.27 13.66
N ILE A 176 -12.52 -11.65 12.55
CA ILE A 176 -12.86 -10.21 12.54
C ILE A 176 -14.34 -9.94 12.78
N LYS A 177 -15.21 -10.94 12.65
CA LYS A 177 -16.65 -10.76 12.91
C LYS A 177 -17.02 -10.44 14.37
N ALA A 178 -16.10 -10.60 15.33
CA ALA A 178 -16.42 -10.44 16.75
C ALA A 178 -16.06 -9.07 17.35
N SER A 179 -15.25 -8.23 16.69
CA SER A 179 -14.73 -7.00 17.33
C SER A 179 -15.08 -5.69 16.61
N VAL A 180 -15.61 -5.74 15.39
CA VAL A 180 -15.92 -4.53 14.60
C VAL A 180 -17.39 -4.09 14.73
N SER A 181 -18.22 -4.83 15.49
CA SER A 181 -19.60 -4.46 15.78
C SER A 181 -19.76 -3.38 16.88
N HIS A 182 -18.66 -2.86 17.43
CA HIS A 182 -18.67 -1.92 18.57
C HIS A 182 -17.76 -0.68 18.39
N LEU A 183 -17.34 -0.37 17.16
CA LEU A 183 -16.69 0.89 16.78
C LEU A 183 -17.42 1.49 15.58
#